data_AF-A0AAF3EGR6-F1
#
_entry.id   AF-A0AAF3EGR6-F1
#
_cell.length_a   1.000
_cell.length_b   1.000
_cell.length_c   1.000
_cell.angle_alpha   90.00
_cell.angle_beta   90.00
_cell.angle_gamma   90.00
#
_symmetry.space_group_name_H-M   'P 1'
#
loop_
_entity.id
_entity.type
_entity.pdbx_description
1 polymer ?
#
loop_
_entity_poly.entity_id
_entity_poly.type
_entity_poly.pdbx_seq_one_letter_code
_entity_poly.pdbx_strand_id
1 'polypeptide(L)'
;MIGSPDIGGFPIELQSSTDCSKPASNRRPSFSDSKMKKSPQSGSQSIKNLRKVLDEIDVNKDGWKEKIIDFVYDEFSVQNEERNMCETRETTSKMFYFGNGSDSESGPSTPTQESCPSLLDIAPTQDRTIDDLTKDLKEERPLRDGDFLRLLNRGVIKSRELEEKVKEKERAVAIRREFVAPKLLNNLPYKGYNYDMVMNSCCENVIGFMPIPMGTAGPLKINCRNVFVPMATTEGALIASTNRGCSAIFKAGGVTSRVFDDKMTRAPVVQMRCLDDCLKLKSWISIEENFQKIKKEFDQTSRFANLLKIETTIDGSILFIKFFAKTGDAMGMNMVSKGCSSAMKYLKDQFPEMKVLSLSGNLCVDKKAAAINWIQGRGKSVAAECSFSDKLVSSIFRTTPRDLVEAANAKLNVGSSRAGTLGGQNCHAANIVAAIFLATGQDAAQVVSSSMCSTKIEVDDKDGDLKVSCTMPVMEVGTVGGGTILGPQRDCLKMLECEGPNETSPGANAARLAEVICGAVLAGEISLLASLTTDELVDSHMKLNRSRMNLYSSPSSLMVPNTQSKDQRNPPIPTSPNQIRQKRNSESMRPGCANIL
;
A
#
# COMPACT_ATOMS: atom_id res chain seq x y z
N MET A 1 -63.55 22.29 12.80
CA MET A 1 -63.51 22.08 11.35
C MET A 1 -62.18 21.43 11.02
N ILE A 2 -62.25 20.16 10.58
CA ILE A 2 -61.40 19.45 9.60
C ILE A 2 -59.89 19.38 9.92
N GLY A 3 -59.22 18.24 10.07
CA GLY A 3 -59.54 16.84 9.77
C GLY A 3 -58.24 16.13 9.37
N SER A 4 -57.82 15.13 10.12
CA SER A 4 -56.73 14.21 9.77
C SER A 4 -57.23 13.17 8.76
N PRO A 5 -56.43 12.73 7.76
CA PRO A 5 -56.75 11.56 6.99
C PRO A 5 -56.15 10.30 7.64
N ASP A 6 -56.99 9.28 7.67
CA ASP A 6 -56.78 7.98 8.27
C ASP A 6 -56.82 6.91 7.15
N ILE A 7 -56.34 5.72 7.48
CA ILE A 7 -56.58 4.41 6.85
C ILE A 7 -55.61 3.92 5.76
N GLY A 8 -55.03 2.75 6.07
CA GLY A 8 -54.48 1.80 5.10
C GLY A 8 -53.86 0.55 5.74
N GLY A 9 -54.59 -0.17 6.59
CA GLY A 9 -54.16 -1.47 7.14
C GLY A 9 -54.91 -2.65 6.51
N PHE A 10 -54.19 -3.74 6.24
CA PHE A 10 -54.63 -5.15 6.21
C PHE A 10 -53.38 -6.06 6.05
N PRO A 11 -53.44 -7.37 6.41
CA PRO A 11 -52.41 -8.06 7.19
C PRO A 11 -51.76 -9.23 6.42
N ILE A 12 -50.57 -9.69 6.83
CA ILE A 12 -50.05 -11.00 6.38
C ILE A 12 -49.51 -11.77 7.58
N GLU A 13 -49.91 -13.04 7.59
CA GLU A 13 -49.94 -14.03 8.66
C GLU A 13 -48.55 -14.48 9.15
N LEU A 14 -48.45 -14.63 10.47
CA LEU A 14 -47.45 -15.46 11.15
C LEU A 14 -48.02 -16.89 11.25
N GLN A 15 -47.42 -17.85 10.55
CA GLN A 15 -47.63 -19.26 10.83
C GLN A 15 -46.52 -19.78 11.76
N SER A 16 -46.92 -20.06 12.99
CA SER A 16 -46.26 -20.93 13.95
C SER A 16 -46.81 -22.36 13.81
N SER A 17 -45.93 -23.35 13.70
CA SER A 17 -46.26 -24.74 14.07
C SER A 17 -45.10 -25.38 14.84
N THR A 18 -45.28 -25.46 16.16
CA THR A 18 -44.85 -26.58 17.01
C THR A 18 -45.68 -27.81 16.61
N ASP A 19 -45.29 -29.07 16.72
CA ASP A 19 -44.48 -29.75 17.74
C ASP A 19 -44.22 -31.21 17.29
N CYS A 20 -43.16 -31.86 17.80
CA CYS A 20 -43.06 -33.30 18.18
C CYS A 20 -41.64 -33.92 18.06
N SER A 21 -40.91 -33.83 19.17
CA SER A 21 -40.21 -34.88 19.93
C SER A 21 -39.45 -36.08 19.29
N LYS A 22 -38.14 -36.10 19.62
CA LYS A 22 -37.25 -37.20 20.10
C LYS A 22 -36.41 -38.07 19.12
N PRO A 23 -35.24 -38.59 19.59
CA PRO A 23 -33.98 -38.54 18.84
C PRO A 23 -33.52 -39.89 18.29
N ALA A 24 -32.79 -39.87 17.17
CA ALA A 24 -32.13 -41.04 16.59
C ALA A 24 -30.63 -40.81 16.40
N SER A 25 -29.91 -41.89 16.66
CA SER A 25 -28.50 -42.05 16.90
C SER A 25 -27.61 -42.04 15.65
N ASN A 26 -26.33 -41.73 15.89
CA ASN A 26 -25.12 -42.16 15.18
C ASN A 26 -25.32 -43.11 13.99
N ARG A 27 -24.85 -42.68 12.80
CA ARG A 27 -24.18 -43.55 11.81
C ARG A 27 -23.41 -42.69 10.79
N ARG A 28 -22.08 -42.82 10.80
CA ARG A 28 -21.18 -42.41 9.71
C ARG A 28 -21.34 -43.41 8.54
N PRO A 29 -21.27 -42.99 7.26
CA PRO A 29 -21.20 -43.93 6.16
C PRO A 29 -19.78 -44.49 6.02
N SER A 30 -19.70 -45.81 6.03
CA SER A 30 -18.54 -46.62 5.66
C SER A 30 -18.26 -46.50 4.16
N PHE A 31 -17.05 -46.10 3.79
CA PHE A 31 -16.48 -46.40 2.47
C PHE A 31 -15.49 -47.55 2.62
N SER A 32 -15.79 -48.62 1.89
CA SER A 32 -15.07 -49.88 1.82
C SER A 32 -13.72 -49.75 1.10
N ASP A 33 -12.75 -50.49 1.63
CA ASP A 33 -11.37 -50.65 1.15
C ASP A 33 -11.25 -50.95 -0.36
N SER A 34 -10.58 -50.07 -1.08
CA SER A 34 -9.88 -50.42 -2.31
C SER A 34 -8.38 -50.57 -2.02
N LYS A 35 -7.88 -51.80 -2.22
CA LYS A 35 -6.49 -52.19 -2.03
C LYS A 35 -5.56 -51.37 -2.94
N MET A 36 -4.85 -50.38 -2.40
CA MET A 36 -3.58 -49.92 -2.95
C MET A 36 -2.44 -50.72 -2.31
N LYS A 37 -1.90 -51.70 -3.05
CA LYS A 37 -0.58 -52.28 -2.75
C LYS A 37 0.48 -51.18 -3.01
N LYS A 38 0.94 -50.51 -1.95
CA LYS A 38 2.22 -49.78 -1.98
C LYS A 38 3.34 -50.74 -1.60
N SER A 39 4.39 -50.82 -2.43
CA SER A 39 5.61 -51.57 -2.14
C SER A 39 6.31 -50.99 -0.90
N PRO A 40 6.75 -51.79 0.09
CA PRO A 40 7.34 -51.26 1.34
C PRO A 40 8.82 -50.86 1.25
N GLN A 41 9.46 -50.95 0.07
CA GLN A 41 10.93 -50.97 -0.01
C GLN A 41 11.60 -49.59 -0.18
N SER A 42 11.00 -48.60 -0.85
CA SER A 42 11.68 -47.30 -1.10
C SER A 42 11.78 -46.42 0.16
N GLY A 43 10.71 -46.35 0.97
CA GLY A 43 10.70 -45.55 2.20
C GLY A 43 11.65 -46.06 3.29
N SER A 44 11.94 -47.37 3.32
CA SER A 44 12.85 -47.97 4.30
C SER A 44 14.33 -47.66 4.03
N GLN A 45 14.70 -47.52 2.74
CA GLN A 45 16.07 -47.24 2.34
C GLN A 45 16.43 -45.76 2.53
N SER A 46 15.57 -44.82 2.12
CA SER A 46 15.81 -43.39 2.36
C SER A 46 15.87 -43.04 3.86
N ILE A 47 15.10 -43.73 4.73
CA ILE A 47 15.20 -43.56 6.18
C ILE A 47 16.54 -44.08 6.74
N LYS A 48 17.07 -45.19 6.19
CA LYS A 48 18.40 -45.71 6.57
C LYS A 48 19.53 -44.81 6.07
N ASN A 49 19.42 -44.27 4.86
CA ASN A 49 20.39 -43.33 4.29
C ASN A 49 20.41 -42.03 5.10
N LEU A 50 19.24 -41.50 5.47
CA LEU A 50 19.13 -40.32 6.32
C LEU A 50 19.78 -40.55 7.69
N ARG A 51 19.56 -41.70 8.32
CA ARG A 51 20.22 -42.05 9.60
C ARG A 51 21.73 -42.09 9.47
N LYS A 52 22.26 -42.70 8.40
CA LYS A 52 23.70 -42.77 8.15
C LYS A 52 24.31 -41.37 7.96
N VAL A 53 23.62 -40.49 7.22
CA VAL A 53 24.05 -39.10 7.05
C VAL A 53 24.01 -38.34 8.38
N LEU A 54 22.97 -38.54 9.20
CA LEU A 54 22.88 -37.93 10.53
C LEU A 54 23.97 -38.43 11.49
N ASP A 55 24.37 -39.70 11.40
CA ASP A 55 25.42 -40.29 12.23
C ASP A 55 26.84 -39.84 11.81
N GLU A 56 27.05 -39.50 10.53
CA GLU A 56 28.32 -38.98 10.00
C GLU A 56 28.43 -37.45 10.10
N ILE A 57 27.33 -36.76 10.45
CA ILE A 57 27.31 -35.31 10.61
C ILE A 57 27.92 -34.91 11.95
N ASP A 58 29.06 -34.25 11.85
CA ASP A 58 29.59 -33.46 12.94
C ASP A 58 28.84 -32.13 13.03
N VAL A 59 27.86 -32.06 13.93
CA VAL A 59 27.09 -30.84 14.20
C VAL A 59 27.95 -29.68 14.68
N ASN A 60 29.24 -29.87 15.00
CA ASN A 60 30.14 -28.78 15.40
C ASN A 60 30.91 -28.17 14.22
N LYS A 61 30.89 -28.77 13.02
CA LYS A 61 31.55 -28.22 11.80
C LYS A 61 30.63 -27.32 11.00
N ASP A 62 31.15 -26.26 10.39
CA ASP A 62 30.36 -25.42 9.49
C ASP A 62 29.93 -26.20 8.23
N GLY A 63 28.77 -25.85 7.65
CA GLY A 63 28.27 -26.50 6.45
C GLY A 63 27.42 -27.77 6.68
N TRP A 64 27.23 -28.22 7.92
CA TRP A 64 26.47 -29.46 8.16
C TRP A 64 24.99 -29.36 7.80
N LYS A 65 24.38 -28.17 7.94
CA LYS A 65 22.98 -27.94 7.55
C LYS A 65 22.83 -27.98 6.05
N GLU A 66 23.77 -27.38 5.33
CA GLU A 66 23.86 -27.39 3.87
C GLU A 66 24.02 -28.83 3.38
N LYS A 67 24.87 -29.65 4.02
CA LYS A 67 24.97 -31.08 3.72
C LYS A 67 23.66 -31.86 3.92
N ILE A 68 22.85 -31.50 4.93
CA ILE A 68 21.52 -32.11 5.11
C ILE A 68 20.57 -31.62 4.03
N ILE A 69 20.57 -30.32 3.73
CA ILE A 69 19.70 -29.73 2.71
C ILE A 69 20.01 -30.31 1.34
N ASP A 70 21.29 -30.39 0.95
CA ASP A 70 21.76 -31.02 -0.29
C ASP A 70 21.36 -32.49 -0.34
N PHE A 71 21.57 -33.25 0.74
CA PHE A 71 21.13 -34.65 0.82
C PHE A 71 19.61 -34.80 0.66
N VAL A 72 18.82 -33.95 1.31
CA VAL A 72 17.35 -33.96 1.17
C VAL A 72 16.95 -33.57 -0.25
N TYR A 73 17.62 -32.61 -0.85
CA TYR A 73 17.37 -32.20 -2.23
C TYR A 73 17.68 -33.33 -3.20
N ASP A 74 18.82 -34.01 -3.05
CA ASP A 74 19.25 -35.12 -3.90
C ASP A 74 18.34 -36.35 -3.74
N GLU A 75 18.01 -36.78 -2.52
CA GLU A 75 17.14 -37.94 -2.29
C GLU A 75 15.69 -37.71 -2.77
N PHE A 76 15.16 -36.50 -2.65
CA PHE A 76 13.79 -36.21 -3.11
C PHE A 76 13.69 -35.77 -4.57
N SER A 77 14.78 -35.31 -5.20
CA SER A 77 14.84 -35.06 -6.65
C SER A 77 14.86 -36.37 -7.44
N VAL A 78 15.59 -37.39 -6.95
CA VAL A 78 15.66 -38.73 -7.55
C VAL A 78 14.30 -39.46 -7.53
N GLN A 79 13.45 -39.20 -6.53
CA GLN A 79 12.11 -39.79 -6.46
C GLN A 79 11.09 -39.20 -7.46
N ASN A 80 11.37 -38.02 -8.03
CA ASN A 80 10.50 -37.40 -9.05
C ASN A 80 10.83 -37.87 -10.48
N GLU A 81 12.07 -38.27 -10.77
CA GLU A 81 12.43 -38.84 -12.07
C GLU A 81 11.87 -40.26 -12.25
N GLU A 82 11.84 -41.08 -11.20
CA GLU A 82 11.24 -42.43 -11.25
C GLU A 82 9.71 -42.42 -11.40
N ARG A 83 9.02 -41.36 -10.94
CA ARG A 83 7.57 -41.20 -11.17
C ARG A 83 7.23 -40.84 -12.61
N ASN A 84 8.09 -40.08 -13.29
CA ASN A 84 7.84 -39.61 -14.66
C ASN A 84 8.17 -40.67 -15.74
N MET A 85 8.93 -41.71 -15.40
CA MET A 85 9.24 -42.83 -16.32
C MET A 85 8.12 -43.87 -16.50
N CYS A 86 7.03 -43.80 -15.74
CA CYS A 86 5.90 -44.73 -15.87
C CYS A 86 4.77 -44.24 -16.80
N GLU A 87 4.77 -42.96 -17.22
CA GLU A 87 3.73 -42.37 -18.07
C GLU A 87 4.13 -42.12 -19.53
N THR A 88 5.36 -42.45 -19.94
CA THR A 88 5.83 -42.19 -21.31
C THR A 88 6.48 -43.41 -21.95
N ARG A 89 5.68 -44.47 -22.12
CA ARG A 89 5.87 -45.46 -23.19
C ARG A 89 4.93 -45.12 -24.35
N GLU A 90 5.20 -43.99 -25.00
CA GLU A 90 4.86 -43.80 -26.40
C GLU A 90 5.80 -42.76 -27.01
N THR A 91 6.43 -43.16 -28.12
CA THR A 91 7.31 -42.41 -29.03
C THR A 91 8.75 -42.09 -28.58
N THR A 92 9.62 -42.94 -29.13
CA THR A 92 11.09 -42.96 -29.21
C THR A 92 11.80 -41.67 -29.67
N SER A 93 12.80 -41.26 -28.89
CA SER A 93 14.24 -41.08 -29.24
C SER A 93 14.64 -40.41 -30.57
N LYS A 94 15.37 -39.29 -30.47
CA LYS A 94 16.81 -39.18 -30.85
C LYS A 94 17.37 -37.78 -30.54
N MET A 95 18.23 -37.70 -29.53
CA MET A 95 19.26 -36.67 -29.38
C MET A 95 20.59 -37.30 -29.85
N PHE A 96 21.29 -36.65 -30.78
CA PHE A 96 22.67 -36.99 -31.11
C PHE A 96 23.60 -35.90 -30.55
N TYR A 97 24.58 -36.36 -29.78
CA TYR A 97 25.82 -35.69 -29.37
C TYR A 97 26.64 -35.22 -30.57
N PHE A 98 27.35 -34.09 -30.44
CA PHE A 98 28.75 -33.81 -30.83
C PHE A 98 29.09 -32.43 -30.24
N GLY A 99 30.23 -32.11 -29.65
CA GLY A 99 31.60 -32.61 -29.82
C GLY A 99 32.49 -31.37 -30.02
N ASN A 100 33.53 -31.21 -29.19
CA ASN A 100 34.46 -30.08 -29.18
C ASN A 100 35.08 -29.76 -30.55
N GLY A 101 35.30 -28.48 -30.83
CA GLY A 101 36.15 -27.99 -31.92
C GLY A 101 36.43 -26.49 -31.77
N SER A 102 37.71 -26.15 -31.61
CA SER A 102 38.29 -24.82 -31.69
C SER A 102 38.12 -24.21 -33.08
N ASP A 103 37.89 -22.89 -33.17
CA ASP A 103 38.67 -21.99 -34.03
C ASP A 103 38.26 -20.51 -33.81
N SER A 104 39.27 -19.66 -33.96
CA SER A 104 39.31 -18.22 -33.76
C SER A 104 38.57 -17.44 -34.84
N GLU A 105 37.81 -16.39 -34.46
CA GLU A 105 37.67 -15.16 -35.25
C GLU A 105 37.09 -14.01 -34.41
N SER A 106 37.50 -12.79 -34.73
CA SER A 106 37.51 -11.59 -33.90
C SER A 106 36.34 -10.62 -34.14
N GLY A 107 35.77 -10.09 -33.04
CA GLY A 107 35.09 -8.77 -32.96
C GLY A 107 33.67 -8.79 -32.37
N PRO A 108 33.10 -7.65 -31.90
CA PRO A 108 33.69 -6.44 -31.32
C PRO A 108 33.48 -6.38 -29.77
N SER A 109 34.27 -5.54 -29.11
CA SER A 109 34.35 -5.38 -27.65
C SER A 109 33.03 -4.98 -26.98
N THR A 110 32.47 -5.89 -26.19
CA THR A 110 31.43 -5.64 -25.19
C THR A 110 32.02 -4.78 -24.06
N PRO A 111 31.31 -3.75 -23.54
CA PRO A 111 31.78 -3.00 -22.38
C PRO A 111 31.88 -3.97 -21.20
N THR A 112 33.06 -4.08 -20.62
CA THR A 112 33.33 -4.81 -19.39
C THR A 112 32.34 -4.35 -18.32
N GLN A 113 31.43 -5.24 -17.93
CA GLN A 113 30.74 -5.15 -16.66
C GLN A 113 31.82 -5.19 -15.58
N GLU A 114 32.12 -4.05 -14.97
CA GLU A 114 32.82 -4.04 -13.68
C GLU A 114 31.91 -4.73 -12.67
N SER A 115 32.24 -5.97 -12.36
CA SER A 115 31.68 -6.70 -11.23
C SER A 115 31.98 -5.91 -9.97
N CYS A 116 30.93 -5.41 -9.32
CA CYS A 116 31.01 -4.74 -8.04
C CYS A 116 31.65 -5.70 -7.01
N PRO A 117 32.83 -5.39 -6.42
CA PRO A 117 33.47 -6.30 -5.49
C PRO A 117 32.64 -6.42 -4.20
N SER A 118 32.26 -7.64 -3.82
CA SER A 118 31.69 -7.93 -2.51
C SER A 118 32.73 -7.62 -1.42
N LEU A 119 32.60 -6.47 -0.78
CA LEU A 119 33.50 -5.93 0.25
C LEU A 119 33.40 -6.62 1.63
N LEU A 120 32.72 -7.76 1.73
CA LEU A 120 32.64 -8.52 2.97
C LEU A 120 33.78 -9.56 3.00
N ASP A 121 34.52 -9.62 4.10
CA ASP A 121 35.43 -10.75 4.36
C ASP A 121 34.61 -11.94 4.84
N ILE A 122 33.98 -12.62 3.87
CA ILE A 122 33.10 -13.77 4.10
C ILE A 122 33.92 -15.02 4.48
N ALA A 123 35.26 -15.00 4.31
CA ALA A 123 36.10 -16.13 4.64
C ALA A 123 36.08 -16.38 6.17
N PRO A 124 35.52 -17.50 6.64
CA PRO A 124 35.43 -17.78 8.07
C PRO A 124 36.81 -17.98 8.68
N THR A 125 36.92 -17.80 9.99
CA THR A 125 38.14 -18.16 10.72
C THR A 125 38.15 -19.66 10.93
N GLN A 126 38.80 -20.38 10.00
CA GLN A 126 38.76 -21.84 9.89
C GLN A 126 39.21 -22.55 11.18
N ASP A 127 40.05 -21.89 12.00
CA ASP A 127 40.61 -22.48 13.21
C ASP A 127 39.82 -22.18 14.50
N ARG A 128 38.66 -21.50 14.42
CA ARG A 128 37.89 -21.08 15.61
C ARG A 128 36.60 -21.87 15.76
N THR A 129 36.34 -22.39 16.97
CA THR A 129 35.08 -23.07 17.30
C THR A 129 33.96 -22.07 17.56
N ILE A 130 32.69 -22.51 17.48
CA ILE A 130 31.53 -21.67 17.82
C ILE A 130 31.58 -21.17 19.27
N ASP A 131 32.12 -21.98 20.19
CA ASP A 131 32.27 -21.59 21.59
C ASP A 131 33.31 -20.48 21.76
N ASP A 132 34.42 -20.55 21.02
CA ASP A 132 35.43 -19.47 21.00
C ASP A 132 34.86 -18.17 20.44
N LEU A 133 34.09 -18.26 19.35
CA LEU A 133 33.43 -17.10 18.76
C LEU A 133 32.37 -16.51 19.71
N THR A 134 31.64 -17.37 20.42
CA THR A 134 30.63 -16.94 21.41
C THR A 134 31.29 -16.26 22.61
N LYS A 135 32.44 -16.78 23.06
CA LYS A 135 33.23 -16.16 24.13
C LYS A 135 33.75 -14.79 23.69
N ASP A 136 34.31 -14.70 22.49
CA ASP A 136 34.80 -13.44 21.95
C ASP A 136 33.69 -12.40 21.77
N LEU A 137 32.50 -12.82 21.32
CA LEU A 137 31.33 -11.96 21.25
C LEU A 137 30.96 -11.39 22.64
N LYS A 138 31.00 -12.23 23.69
CA LYS A 138 30.71 -11.81 25.08
C LYS A 138 31.78 -10.87 25.64
N GLU A 139 33.03 -11.07 25.25
CA GLU A 139 34.17 -10.24 25.66
C GLU A 139 34.39 -9.01 24.75
N GLU A 140 33.45 -8.74 23.83
CA GLU A 140 33.52 -7.65 22.84
C GLU A 140 34.81 -7.63 22.00
N ARG A 141 35.40 -8.80 21.76
CA ARG A 141 36.57 -8.95 20.89
C ARG A 141 36.15 -8.83 19.42
N PRO A 142 37.05 -8.34 18.55
CA PRO A 142 36.74 -8.16 17.13
C PRO A 142 36.48 -9.50 16.44
N LEU A 143 35.33 -9.61 15.77
CA LEU A 143 34.92 -10.75 14.96
C LEU A 143 34.85 -10.36 13.48
N ARG A 144 35.15 -11.31 12.59
CA ARG A 144 35.04 -11.10 11.13
C ARG A 144 33.60 -11.35 10.64
N ASP A 145 33.30 -10.92 9.42
CA ASP A 145 31.95 -11.04 8.87
C ASP A 145 31.55 -12.52 8.73
N GLY A 146 32.47 -13.36 8.25
CA GLY A 146 32.30 -14.81 8.23
C GLY A 146 32.00 -15.44 9.60
N ASP A 147 32.57 -14.90 10.69
CA ASP A 147 32.29 -15.39 12.05
C ASP A 147 30.86 -15.02 12.50
N PHE A 148 30.41 -13.80 12.21
CA PHE A 148 29.02 -13.41 12.46
C PHE A 148 28.03 -14.26 11.67
N LEU A 149 28.33 -14.60 10.40
CA LEU A 149 27.50 -15.50 9.59
C LEU A 149 27.41 -16.91 10.21
N ARG A 150 28.53 -17.45 10.72
CA ARG A 150 28.52 -18.73 11.44
C ARG A 150 27.65 -18.67 12.69
N LEU A 151 27.80 -17.63 13.50
CA LEU A 151 26.99 -17.43 14.72
C LEU A 151 25.49 -17.30 14.41
N LEU A 152 25.13 -16.62 13.31
CA LEU A 152 23.74 -16.52 12.81
C LEU A 152 23.21 -17.88 12.36
N ASN A 153 23.98 -18.61 11.53
CA ASN A 153 23.60 -19.93 11.02
C ASN A 153 23.39 -20.95 12.15
N ARG A 154 24.14 -20.81 13.26
CA ARG A 154 23.96 -21.61 14.47
C ARG A 154 22.84 -21.13 15.39
N GLY A 155 22.30 -19.95 15.17
CA GLY A 155 21.26 -19.35 16.02
C GLY A 155 21.79 -18.87 17.38
N VAL A 156 23.10 -18.70 17.52
CA VAL A 156 23.72 -18.11 18.72
C VAL A 156 23.38 -16.63 18.84
N ILE A 157 23.36 -15.94 17.70
CA ILE A 157 22.86 -14.57 17.57
C ILE A 157 21.64 -14.55 16.65
N LYS A 158 20.68 -13.66 16.92
CA LYS A 158 19.54 -13.44 16.04
C LYS A 158 19.82 -12.28 15.08
N SER A 159 19.27 -12.35 13.86
CA SER A 159 19.43 -11.29 12.86
C SER A 159 19.10 -9.88 13.38
N ARG A 160 18.07 -9.75 14.23
CA ARG A 160 17.65 -8.48 14.84
C ARG A 160 18.65 -7.87 15.84
N GLU A 161 19.66 -8.64 16.26
CA GLU A 161 20.65 -8.24 17.27
C GLU A 161 21.95 -7.71 16.62
N LEU A 162 22.07 -7.77 15.29
CA LEU A 162 23.30 -7.46 14.58
C LEU A 162 23.76 -6.01 14.78
N GLU A 163 22.85 -5.03 14.77
CA GLU A 163 23.23 -3.63 14.97
C GLU A 163 23.77 -3.36 16.37
N GLU A 164 23.31 -4.11 17.37
CA GLU A 164 23.84 -4.03 18.74
C GLU A 164 25.22 -4.70 18.84
N LYS A 165 25.40 -5.87 18.21
CA LYS A 165 26.63 -6.67 18.33
C LYS A 165 27.78 -6.22 17.44
N VAL A 166 27.49 -5.78 16.22
CA VAL A 166 28.49 -5.35 15.24
C VAL A 166 28.90 -3.89 15.48
N LYS A 167 28.04 -3.09 16.13
CA LYS A 167 28.17 -1.64 16.40
C LYS A 167 28.14 -0.77 15.14
N GLU A 168 28.82 -1.18 14.06
CA GLU A 168 28.74 -0.54 12.75
C GLU A 168 27.48 -1.00 11.98
N LYS A 169 26.53 -0.07 11.81
CA LYS A 169 25.19 -0.38 11.29
C LYS A 169 25.20 -0.78 9.80
N GLU A 170 26.00 -0.11 8.97
CA GLU A 170 26.12 -0.49 7.55
C GLU A 170 26.69 -1.90 7.40
N ARG A 171 27.72 -2.24 8.20
CA ARG A 171 28.29 -3.58 8.28
C ARG A 171 27.28 -4.62 8.79
N ALA A 172 26.49 -4.29 9.80
CA ALA A 172 25.40 -5.15 10.28
C ALA A 172 24.36 -5.45 9.18
N VAL A 173 23.97 -4.44 8.40
CA VAL A 173 23.09 -4.61 7.24
C VAL A 173 23.74 -5.49 6.17
N ALA A 174 25.03 -5.30 5.90
CA ALA A 174 25.78 -6.11 4.94
C ALA A 174 25.83 -7.59 5.34
N ILE A 175 26.17 -7.89 6.60
CA ILE A 175 26.16 -9.25 7.16
C ILE A 175 24.75 -9.85 7.08
N ARG A 176 23.71 -9.07 7.44
CA ARG A 176 22.32 -9.54 7.35
C ARG A 176 21.95 -9.91 5.92
N ARG A 177 22.31 -9.09 4.93
CA ARG A 177 22.02 -9.34 3.51
C ARG A 177 22.62 -10.66 3.04
N GLU A 178 23.87 -10.93 3.43
CA GLU A 178 24.53 -12.19 3.09
C GLU A 178 23.88 -13.38 3.81
N PHE A 179 23.42 -13.22 5.05
CA PHE A 179 22.70 -14.26 5.79
C PHE A 179 21.31 -14.59 5.18
N VAL A 180 20.52 -13.58 4.81
CA VAL A 180 19.12 -13.78 4.38
C VAL A 180 18.98 -14.12 2.90
N ALA A 181 19.85 -13.60 2.05
CA ALA A 181 19.77 -13.75 0.60
C ALA A 181 21.18 -13.68 -0.04
N PRO A 182 22.02 -14.71 0.20
CA PRO A 182 23.40 -14.76 -0.27
C PRO A 182 23.49 -14.47 -1.77
N LYS A 183 24.32 -13.50 -2.17
CA LYS A 183 24.58 -13.13 -3.58
C LYS A 183 23.37 -12.70 -4.43
N LEU A 184 22.17 -12.54 -3.86
CA LEU A 184 20.95 -12.19 -4.61
C LEU A 184 20.67 -10.68 -4.66
N LEU A 185 21.03 -9.93 -3.61
CA LEU A 185 20.58 -8.54 -3.42
C LEU A 185 21.45 -7.48 -4.12
N ASN A 186 22.12 -7.81 -5.22
CA ASN A 186 23.14 -6.94 -5.85
C ASN A 186 22.61 -5.56 -6.28
N ASN A 187 21.32 -5.47 -6.64
CA ASN A 187 20.69 -4.23 -7.09
C ASN A 187 19.96 -3.46 -5.99
N LEU A 188 19.78 -4.04 -4.80
CA LEU A 188 19.16 -3.35 -3.67
C LEU A 188 20.26 -2.58 -2.92
N PRO A 189 20.29 -1.23 -2.99
CA PRO A 189 21.35 -0.46 -2.36
C PRO A 189 21.24 -0.51 -0.83
N TYR A 190 22.39 -0.31 -0.18
CA TYR A 190 22.49 -0.27 1.29
C TYR A 190 23.63 0.64 1.78
N LYS A 191 24.68 0.84 0.99
CA LYS A 191 25.82 1.67 1.38
C LYS A 191 25.49 3.16 1.40
N GLY A 192 26.19 3.91 2.26
CA GLY A 192 26.12 5.38 2.30
C GLY A 192 24.79 5.92 2.82
N TYR A 193 24.03 5.11 3.56
CA TYR A 193 22.74 5.49 4.12
C TYR A 193 22.86 5.68 5.64
N ASN A 194 22.23 6.74 6.17
CA ASN A 194 22.22 7.01 7.59
C ASN A 194 21.24 6.08 8.34
N TYR A 195 21.73 4.90 8.71
CA TYR A 195 20.96 3.93 9.50
C TYR A 195 20.71 4.35 10.95
N ASP A 196 21.39 5.38 11.46
CA ASP A 196 21.18 5.84 12.84
C ASP A 196 19.75 6.31 13.07
N MET A 197 19.15 6.97 12.07
CA MET A 197 17.79 7.51 12.16
C MET A 197 16.70 6.45 11.93
N VAL A 198 17.05 5.29 11.36
CA VAL A 198 16.08 4.22 11.05
C VAL A 198 15.92 3.26 12.22
N MET A 199 17.03 2.90 12.87
CA MET A 199 17.03 1.90 13.92
C MET A 199 16.16 2.33 15.11
N ASN A 200 15.34 1.39 15.60
CA ASN A 200 14.40 1.59 16.71
C ASN A 200 13.35 2.70 16.49
N SER A 201 13.22 3.22 15.26
CA SER A 201 12.35 4.35 14.95
C SER A 201 11.46 4.10 13.74
N CYS A 202 12.01 3.54 12.65
CA CYS A 202 11.30 3.42 11.36
C CYS A 202 11.24 2.00 10.80
N CYS A 203 12.24 1.15 11.05
CA CYS A 203 12.30 -0.19 10.46
C CYS A 203 13.19 -1.15 11.28
N GLU A 204 12.85 -2.43 11.25
CA GLU A 204 13.60 -3.54 11.84
C GLU A 204 14.13 -4.48 10.75
N ASN A 205 15.17 -5.27 11.06
CA ASN A 205 15.77 -6.25 10.15
C ASN A 205 16.17 -5.65 8.78
N VAL A 206 16.74 -4.45 8.79
CA VAL A 206 17.08 -3.66 7.61
C VAL A 206 18.06 -4.41 6.69
N ILE A 207 17.74 -4.53 5.40
CA ILE A 207 18.58 -5.16 4.37
C ILE A 207 19.04 -4.17 3.28
N GLY A 208 18.78 -2.88 3.45
CA GLY A 208 19.00 -1.86 2.45
C GLY A 208 17.90 -0.81 2.46
N PHE A 209 17.78 -0.07 1.38
CA PHE A 209 16.70 0.88 1.15
C PHE A 209 16.22 0.79 -0.31
N MET A 210 14.97 1.19 -0.57
CA MET A 210 14.39 1.17 -1.91
C MET A 210 14.38 2.60 -2.49
N PRO A 211 15.16 2.87 -3.55
CA PRO A 211 15.05 4.14 -4.26
C PRO A 211 13.70 4.23 -4.99
N ILE A 212 12.95 5.29 -4.74
CA ILE A 212 11.73 5.63 -5.50
C ILE A 212 12.03 6.91 -6.28
N PRO A 213 11.76 6.98 -7.59
CA PRO A 213 11.98 8.20 -8.37
C PRO A 213 11.22 9.38 -7.78
N MET A 214 11.91 10.51 -7.66
CA MET A 214 11.37 11.77 -7.15
C MET A 214 11.25 12.78 -8.29
N GLY A 215 10.14 13.50 -8.33
CA GLY A 215 9.97 14.67 -9.18
C GLY A 215 9.17 15.75 -8.46
N THR A 216 8.95 16.87 -9.14
CA THR A 216 8.24 18.03 -8.58
C THR A 216 7.13 18.49 -9.52
N ALA A 217 5.96 18.80 -8.97
CA ALA A 217 4.89 19.51 -9.67
C ALA A 217 4.77 20.95 -9.14
N GLY A 218 4.76 21.95 -10.02
CA GLY A 218 4.58 23.34 -9.60
C GLY A 218 5.09 24.41 -10.57
N PRO A 219 5.05 25.69 -10.16
CA PRO A 219 4.61 26.13 -8.83
C PRO A 219 3.10 25.97 -8.61
N LEU A 220 2.71 25.41 -7.47
CA LEU A 220 1.34 25.49 -6.96
C LEU A 220 1.21 26.77 -6.15
N LYS A 221 0.42 27.74 -6.65
CA LYS A 221 0.07 28.93 -5.89
C LYS A 221 -1.08 28.62 -4.95
N ILE A 222 -0.79 28.38 -3.68
CA ILE A 222 -1.74 28.00 -2.63
C ILE A 222 -1.69 29.02 -1.50
N ASN A 223 -2.86 29.53 -1.09
CA ASN A 223 -2.97 30.46 0.04
C ASN A 223 -2.00 31.65 -0.08
N CYS A 224 -1.90 32.20 -1.29
CA CYS A 224 -0.99 33.29 -1.67
C CYS A 224 0.52 32.97 -1.62
N ARG A 225 0.91 31.69 -1.52
CA ARG A 225 2.31 31.25 -1.56
C ARG A 225 2.56 30.28 -2.71
N ASN A 226 3.75 30.31 -3.26
CA ASN A 226 4.16 29.39 -4.33
C ASN A 226 5.00 28.27 -3.74
N VAL A 227 4.62 27.02 -4.01
CA VAL A 227 5.39 25.85 -3.59
C VAL A 227 5.60 24.89 -4.76
N PHE A 228 6.72 24.18 -4.77
CA PHE A 228 6.93 23.03 -5.64
C PHE A 228 6.65 21.77 -4.84
N VAL A 229 5.66 20.99 -5.29
CA VAL A 229 5.18 19.81 -4.57
C VAL A 229 6.09 18.62 -4.90
N PRO A 230 6.84 18.07 -3.93
CA PRO A 230 7.65 16.87 -4.16
C PRO A 230 6.75 15.64 -4.22
N MET A 231 7.01 14.77 -5.20
CA MET A 231 6.22 13.56 -5.46
C MET A 231 7.15 12.39 -5.73
N ALA A 232 7.01 11.30 -4.96
CA ALA A 232 7.73 10.04 -5.16
C ALA A 232 6.81 9.04 -5.87
N THR A 233 7.14 8.62 -7.08
CA THR A 233 6.30 7.67 -7.82
C THR A 233 7.07 6.93 -8.90
N THR A 234 6.59 5.74 -9.24
CA THR A 234 7.00 4.99 -10.43
C THR A 234 5.96 5.03 -11.54
N GLU A 235 4.82 5.69 -11.32
CA GLU A 235 3.77 5.84 -12.32
C GLU A 235 4.14 6.96 -13.31
N GLY A 236 4.39 6.58 -14.56
CA GLY A 236 4.64 7.55 -15.64
C GLY A 236 3.43 8.46 -15.86
N ALA A 237 3.69 9.70 -16.28
CA ALA A 237 2.72 10.78 -16.49
C ALA A 237 2.06 11.37 -15.23
N LEU A 238 2.14 10.75 -14.04
CA LEU A 238 1.50 11.27 -12.83
C LEU A 238 1.95 12.70 -12.51
N ILE A 239 3.26 12.90 -12.33
CA ILE A 239 3.83 14.21 -11.98
C ILE A 239 3.57 15.24 -13.09
N ALA A 240 3.66 14.82 -14.35
CA ALA A 240 3.39 15.70 -15.50
C ALA A 240 1.93 16.19 -15.53
N SER A 241 0.97 15.29 -15.26
CA SER A 241 -0.45 15.63 -15.18
C SER A 241 -0.71 16.58 -14.00
N THR A 242 -0.18 16.30 -12.82
CA THR A 242 -0.31 17.20 -11.65
C THR A 242 0.31 18.57 -11.95
N ASN A 243 1.46 18.60 -12.62
CA ASN A 243 2.13 19.84 -13.01
C ASN A 243 1.29 20.68 -14.00
N ARG A 244 0.59 20.04 -14.94
CA ARG A 244 -0.39 20.73 -15.82
C ARG A 244 -1.50 21.38 -15.01
N GLY A 245 -2.04 20.66 -14.02
CA GLY A 245 -3.01 21.19 -13.06
C GLY A 245 -2.48 22.38 -12.26
N CYS A 246 -1.26 22.29 -11.73
CA CYS A 246 -0.61 23.40 -11.01
C CYS A 246 -0.46 24.64 -11.90
N SER A 247 -0.07 24.46 -13.17
CA SER A 247 0.05 25.56 -14.14
C SER A 247 -1.30 26.26 -14.38
N ALA A 248 -2.39 25.49 -14.49
CA ALA A 248 -3.74 26.03 -14.60
C ALA A 248 -4.15 26.84 -13.36
N ILE A 249 -3.94 26.27 -12.17
CA ILE A 249 -4.24 26.92 -10.88
C ILE A 249 -3.45 28.22 -10.73
N PHE A 250 -2.16 28.20 -11.07
CA PHE A 250 -1.29 29.37 -10.99
C PHE A 250 -1.81 30.51 -11.87
N LYS A 251 -2.16 30.21 -13.12
CA LYS A 251 -2.72 31.17 -14.08
C LYS A 251 -4.12 31.65 -13.70
N ALA A 252 -4.89 30.83 -12.98
CA ALA A 252 -6.20 31.19 -12.43
C ALA A 252 -6.12 32.08 -11.19
N GLY A 253 -4.92 32.39 -10.68
CA GLY A 253 -4.71 33.27 -9.53
C GLY A 253 -4.37 32.53 -8.24
N GLY A 254 -4.47 31.21 -8.22
CA GLY A 254 -4.13 30.33 -7.11
C GLY A 254 -5.33 29.57 -6.53
N VAL A 255 -5.03 28.57 -5.70
CA VAL A 255 -6.01 27.78 -4.96
C VAL A 255 -6.10 28.27 -3.51
N THR A 256 -7.32 28.34 -2.99
CA THR A 256 -7.55 28.53 -1.55
C THR A 256 -7.75 27.17 -0.91
N SER A 257 -7.01 26.85 0.14
CA SER A 257 -7.21 25.61 0.91
C SER A 257 -7.19 25.89 2.40
N ARG A 258 -8.10 25.26 3.15
CA ARG A 258 -8.25 25.46 4.59
C ARG A 258 -8.55 24.15 5.30
N VAL A 259 -7.84 23.91 6.40
CA VAL A 259 -8.25 22.93 7.41
C VAL A 259 -9.43 23.50 8.20
N PHE A 260 -10.52 22.74 8.30
CA PHE A 260 -11.71 23.12 9.07
C PHE A 260 -11.97 22.19 10.28
N ASP A 261 -11.17 21.13 10.44
CA ASP A 261 -11.24 20.24 11.60
C ASP A 261 -9.89 19.53 11.82
N ASP A 262 -9.56 19.23 13.08
CA ASP A 262 -8.30 18.57 13.46
C ASP A 262 -8.48 17.70 14.70
N LYS A 263 -8.54 16.39 14.49
CA LYS A 263 -8.70 15.39 15.56
C LYS A 263 -8.22 14.01 15.11
N MET A 264 -7.19 13.50 15.76
CA MET A 264 -6.82 12.09 15.65
C MET A 264 -7.68 11.25 16.61
N THR A 265 -7.91 9.98 16.27
CA THR A 265 -8.81 9.12 17.02
C THR A 265 -8.20 7.77 17.39
N ARG A 266 -8.66 7.23 18.51
CA ARG A 266 -8.43 5.84 18.92
C ARG A 266 -9.67 5.34 19.63
N ALA A 267 -10.07 4.10 19.35
CA ALA A 267 -11.28 3.52 19.90
C ALA A 267 -10.99 2.14 20.52
N PRO A 268 -10.70 2.06 21.83
CA PRO A 268 -10.71 0.81 22.56
C PRO A 268 -12.07 0.13 22.54
N VAL A 269 -12.06 -1.19 22.73
CA VAL A 269 -13.23 -2.03 22.93
C VAL A 269 -13.10 -2.77 24.26
N VAL A 270 -14.17 -2.71 25.05
CA VAL A 270 -14.25 -3.31 26.38
C VAL A 270 -15.44 -4.23 26.51
N GLN A 271 -15.30 -5.26 27.33
CA GLN A 271 -16.35 -6.19 27.71
C GLN A 271 -16.81 -5.87 29.13
N MET A 272 -18.12 -5.75 29.32
CA MET A 272 -18.78 -5.65 30.61
C MET A 272 -19.49 -6.98 30.93
N ARG A 273 -20.01 -7.13 32.16
CA ARG A 273 -20.72 -8.37 32.56
C ARG A 273 -22.06 -8.52 31.83
N CYS A 274 -22.75 -7.41 31.62
CA CYS A 274 -24.05 -7.35 30.95
C CYS A 274 -24.27 -6.00 30.27
N LEU A 275 -25.36 -5.89 29.49
CA LEU A 275 -25.78 -4.65 28.84
C LEU A 275 -25.99 -3.50 29.83
N ASP A 276 -26.58 -3.77 31.00
CA ASP A 276 -26.83 -2.73 32.02
C ASP A 276 -25.53 -2.09 32.51
N ASP A 277 -24.46 -2.87 32.64
CA ASP A 277 -23.15 -2.33 33.03
C ASP A 277 -22.50 -1.51 31.90
N CYS A 278 -22.72 -1.86 30.63
CA CYS A 278 -22.35 -1.00 29.49
C CYS A 278 -23.09 0.34 29.53
N LEU A 279 -24.40 0.32 29.82
CA LEU A 279 -25.22 1.52 29.93
C LEU A 279 -24.76 2.41 31.09
N LYS A 280 -24.44 1.81 32.25
CA LYS A 280 -23.85 2.54 33.39
C LYS A 280 -22.55 3.23 33.00
N LEU A 281 -21.61 2.53 32.36
CA LEU A 281 -20.34 3.10 31.93
C LEU A 281 -20.53 4.22 30.89
N LYS A 282 -21.38 4.00 29.87
CA LYS A 282 -21.73 5.02 28.87
C LYS A 282 -22.29 6.29 29.51
N SER A 283 -23.27 6.14 30.40
CA SER A 283 -23.88 7.27 31.11
C SER A 283 -22.87 7.98 32.01
N TRP A 284 -22.00 7.22 32.69
CA TRP A 284 -20.95 7.78 33.55
C TRP A 284 -19.94 8.62 32.76
N ILE A 285 -19.48 8.15 31.59
CA ILE A 285 -18.58 8.89 30.69
C ILE A 285 -19.24 10.17 30.15
N SER A 286 -20.56 10.16 29.98
CA SER A 286 -21.31 11.30 29.42
C SER A 286 -21.51 12.43 30.42
N ILE A 287 -21.22 12.23 31.70
CA ILE A 287 -21.25 13.27 32.74
C ILE A 287 -19.99 14.12 32.60
N GLU A 288 -20.15 15.43 32.43
CA GLU A 288 -19.06 16.39 32.18
C GLU A 288 -17.94 16.31 33.23
N GLU A 289 -18.28 16.23 34.52
CA GLU A 289 -17.28 16.12 35.59
C GLU A 289 -16.39 14.87 35.45
N ASN A 290 -16.99 13.75 35.02
CA ASN A 290 -16.26 12.50 34.82
C ASN A 290 -15.44 12.54 33.53
N PHE A 291 -15.97 13.15 32.46
CA PHE A 291 -15.20 13.43 31.25
C PHE A 291 -13.94 14.24 31.58
N GLN A 292 -14.03 15.28 32.41
CA GLN A 292 -12.87 16.08 32.82
C GLN A 292 -11.82 15.25 33.59
N LYS A 293 -12.24 14.28 34.41
CA LYS A 293 -11.31 13.34 35.06
C LYS A 293 -10.60 12.45 34.04
N ILE A 294 -11.34 11.88 33.08
CA ILE A 294 -10.75 11.07 31.99
C ILE A 294 -9.79 11.92 31.13
N LYS A 295 -10.19 13.16 30.81
CA LYS A 295 -9.40 14.12 30.05
C LYS A 295 -8.08 14.43 30.76
N LYS A 296 -8.09 14.68 32.06
CA LYS A 296 -6.88 14.89 32.86
C LYS A 296 -5.91 13.72 32.73
N GLU A 297 -6.41 12.49 32.88
CA GLU A 297 -5.60 11.27 32.78
C GLU A 297 -5.05 11.02 31.35
N PHE A 298 -5.78 11.44 30.33
CA PHE A 298 -5.34 11.39 28.93
C PHE A 298 -4.27 12.45 28.65
N ASP A 299 -4.55 13.71 28.97
CA ASP A 299 -3.75 14.88 28.59
C ASP A 299 -2.39 14.90 29.30
N GLN A 300 -2.29 14.40 30.54
CA GLN A 300 -1.01 14.33 31.27
C GLN A 300 0.04 13.43 30.58
N THR A 301 -0.34 12.61 29.59
CA THR A 301 0.59 11.71 28.90
C THR A 301 1.49 12.41 27.88
N SER A 302 1.15 13.64 27.46
CA SER A 302 1.87 14.44 26.47
C SER A 302 1.46 15.91 26.53
N ARG A 303 2.42 16.83 26.43
CA ARG A 303 2.16 18.29 26.36
C ARG A 303 1.32 18.74 25.15
N PHE A 304 1.21 17.91 24.12
CA PHE A 304 0.45 18.20 22.89
C PHE A 304 -0.86 17.41 22.80
N ALA A 305 -1.07 16.43 23.70
CA ALA A 305 -2.31 15.70 23.75
C ALA A 305 -3.39 16.60 24.35
N ASN A 306 -4.50 16.74 23.64
CA ASN A 306 -5.67 17.45 24.14
C ASN A 306 -6.93 16.69 23.74
N LEU A 307 -7.49 15.94 24.68
CA LEU A 307 -8.73 15.20 24.49
C LEU A 307 -9.90 16.17 24.30
N LEU A 308 -10.54 16.08 23.14
CA LEU A 308 -11.66 16.94 22.74
C LEU A 308 -13.00 16.37 23.18
N LYS A 309 -13.22 15.07 22.93
CA LYS A 309 -14.46 14.37 23.28
C LYS A 309 -14.26 12.86 23.29
N ILE A 310 -15.23 12.17 23.88
CA ILE A 310 -15.38 10.72 23.83
C ILE A 310 -16.77 10.39 23.25
N GLU A 311 -16.83 9.47 22.29
CA GLU A 311 -18.08 8.87 21.83
C GLU A 311 -18.10 7.39 22.17
N THR A 312 -19.26 6.88 22.56
CA THR A 312 -19.41 5.48 22.97
C THR A 312 -20.46 4.77 22.14
N THR A 313 -20.14 3.57 21.65
CA THR A 313 -21.07 2.70 20.90
C THR A 313 -21.19 1.36 21.61
N ILE A 314 -22.41 0.92 21.89
CA ILE A 314 -22.70 -0.36 22.56
C ILE A 314 -23.04 -1.43 21.52
N ASP A 315 -22.54 -2.65 21.74
CA ASP A 315 -22.96 -3.86 21.06
C ASP A 315 -23.11 -5.00 22.08
N GLY A 316 -24.34 -5.27 22.51
CA GLY A 316 -24.62 -6.19 23.62
C GLY A 316 -23.88 -5.82 24.91
N SER A 317 -23.07 -6.73 25.42
CA SER A 317 -22.23 -6.52 26.62
C SER A 317 -20.84 -5.96 26.30
N ILE A 318 -20.62 -5.49 25.07
CA ILE A 318 -19.38 -4.84 24.62
C ILE A 318 -19.64 -3.34 24.43
N LEU A 319 -18.64 -2.51 24.74
CA LEU A 319 -18.64 -1.08 24.54
C LEU A 319 -17.37 -0.62 23.82
N PHE A 320 -17.56 0.11 22.72
CA PHE A 320 -16.50 0.85 22.04
C PHE A 320 -16.44 2.27 22.60
N ILE A 321 -15.23 2.74 22.93
CA ILE A 321 -15.00 4.06 23.53
C ILE A 321 -14.08 4.84 22.60
N LYS A 322 -14.60 5.69 21.73
CA LYS A 322 -13.85 6.44 20.72
C LYS A 322 -13.39 7.78 21.29
N PHE A 323 -12.08 7.93 21.47
CA PHE A 323 -11.42 9.16 21.90
C PHE A 323 -11.06 10.01 20.69
N PHE A 324 -11.26 11.32 20.79
CA PHE A 324 -10.89 12.33 19.78
C PHE A 324 -9.94 13.33 20.41
N ALA A 325 -8.76 13.55 19.85
CA ALA A 325 -7.76 14.44 20.44
C ALA A 325 -6.97 15.23 19.40
N LYS A 326 -6.56 16.45 19.76
CA LYS A 326 -5.48 17.16 19.05
C LYS A 326 -4.13 16.58 19.41
N THR A 327 -3.18 16.71 18.48
CA THR A 327 -1.87 16.05 18.58
C THR A 327 -0.70 16.94 18.15
N GLY A 328 -0.93 18.25 18.01
CA GLY A 328 0.03 19.20 17.47
C GLY A 328 0.41 18.85 16.04
N ASP A 329 1.70 18.94 15.72
CA ASP A 329 2.25 18.66 14.39
C ASP A 329 2.57 17.18 14.14
N ALA A 330 2.38 16.30 15.12
CA ALA A 330 2.45 14.86 14.89
C ALA A 330 1.17 14.37 14.21
N MET A 331 1.24 13.29 13.42
CA MET A 331 0.03 12.57 13.01
C MET A 331 -0.71 12.02 14.24
N GLY A 332 0.06 11.63 15.27
CA GLY A 332 -0.45 11.50 16.62
C GLY A 332 -0.93 10.11 17.04
N MET A 333 -0.82 9.09 16.19
CA MET A 333 -1.32 7.74 16.51
C MET A 333 -0.73 7.16 17.81
N ASN A 334 0.58 7.29 18.03
CA ASN A 334 1.24 6.82 19.26
C ASN A 334 0.82 7.66 20.47
N MET A 335 0.70 8.99 20.29
CA MET A 335 0.30 9.93 21.34
C MET A 335 -1.11 9.63 21.85
N VAL A 336 -2.07 9.49 20.93
CA VAL A 336 -3.46 9.17 21.28
C VAL A 336 -3.55 7.76 21.88
N SER A 337 -2.79 6.79 21.36
CA SER A 337 -2.80 5.43 21.94
C SER A 337 -2.28 5.40 23.38
N LYS A 338 -1.23 6.18 23.68
CA LYS A 338 -0.71 6.36 25.04
C LYS A 338 -1.73 7.04 25.96
N GLY A 339 -2.34 8.13 25.50
CA GLY A 339 -3.41 8.82 26.22
C GLY A 339 -4.59 7.90 26.52
N CYS A 340 -5.05 7.14 25.52
CA CYS A 340 -6.10 6.13 25.69
C CYS A 340 -5.69 5.07 26.71
N SER A 341 -4.47 4.54 26.65
CA SER A 341 -4.02 3.53 27.62
C SER A 341 -4.08 4.05 29.06
N SER A 342 -3.69 5.30 29.29
CA SER A 342 -3.79 5.98 30.60
C SER A 342 -5.26 6.13 31.03
N ALA A 343 -6.09 6.71 30.17
CA ALA A 343 -7.53 6.86 30.41
C ALA A 343 -8.25 5.52 30.68
N MET A 344 -7.89 4.46 29.96
CA MET A 344 -8.47 3.13 30.14
C MET A 344 -8.08 2.50 31.48
N LYS A 345 -6.88 2.77 32.01
CA LYS A 345 -6.50 2.33 33.37
C LYS A 345 -7.37 3.02 34.42
N TYR A 346 -7.54 4.34 34.30
CA TYR A 346 -8.44 5.08 35.19
C TYR A 346 -9.88 4.57 35.13
N LEU A 347 -10.42 4.32 33.93
CA LEU A 347 -11.75 3.73 33.77
C LEU A 347 -11.85 2.33 34.39
N LYS A 348 -10.77 1.53 34.35
CA LYS A 348 -10.71 0.21 35.00
C LYS A 348 -10.75 0.31 36.51
N ASP A 349 -10.17 1.35 37.10
CA ASP A 349 -10.25 1.59 38.55
C ASP A 349 -11.67 1.99 38.98
N GLN A 350 -12.37 2.78 38.15
CA GLN A 350 -13.77 3.17 38.41
C GLN A 350 -14.77 2.02 38.13
N PHE A 351 -14.45 1.15 37.17
CA PHE A 351 -15.26 -0.01 36.78
C PHE A 351 -14.40 -1.28 36.82
N PRO A 352 -14.15 -1.87 38.02
CA PRO A 352 -13.26 -3.02 38.18
C PRO A 352 -13.67 -4.26 37.35
N GLU A 353 -14.94 -4.37 36.99
CA GLU A 353 -15.50 -5.47 36.18
C GLU A 353 -15.23 -5.31 34.68
N MET A 354 -14.84 -4.11 34.22
CA MET A 354 -14.58 -3.81 32.81
C MET A 354 -13.36 -4.58 32.31
N LYS A 355 -13.48 -5.45 31.31
CA LYS A 355 -12.33 -6.10 30.68
C LYS A 355 -11.97 -5.38 29.39
N VAL A 356 -10.79 -4.77 29.32
CA VAL A 356 -10.28 -4.21 28.06
C VAL A 356 -9.93 -5.36 27.12
N LEU A 357 -10.66 -5.50 26.02
CA LEU A 357 -10.42 -6.54 25.01
C LEU A 357 -9.32 -6.11 24.04
N SER A 358 -9.34 -4.85 23.61
CA SER A 358 -8.31 -4.26 22.75
C SER A 358 -8.31 -2.74 22.88
N LEU A 359 -7.13 -2.12 22.80
CA LEU A 359 -7.00 -0.67 22.69
C LEU A 359 -7.42 -0.13 21.33
N SER A 360 -7.56 -0.99 20.32
CA SER A 360 -8.09 -0.66 19.00
C SER A 360 -9.15 -1.68 18.58
N GLY A 361 -10.41 -1.36 18.84
CA GLY A 361 -11.59 -2.13 18.44
C GLY A 361 -12.07 -1.84 17.02
N ASN A 362 -11.20 -1.38 16.12
CA ASN A 362 -11.53 -1.03 14.74
C ASN A 362 -12.60 0.07 14.54
N LEU A 363 -13.05 0.76 15.58
CA LEU A 363 -13.96 1.93 15.47
C LEU A 363 -13.21 3.28 15.42
N CYS A 364 -11.89 3.26 15.18
CA CYS A 364 -11.08 4.47 15.09
C CYS A 364 -11.46 5.33 13.86
N VAL A 365 -11.38 4.88 12.61
CA VAL A 365 -10.84 3.61 12.04
C VAL A 365 -9.49 3.88 11.37
N ASP A 366 -8.47 3.08 11.67
CA ASP A 366 -7.10 3.31 11.17
C ASP A 366 -6.75 2.35 10.03
N LYS A 367 -6.30 2.85 8.87
CA LYS A 367 -5.83 2.05 7.71
C LYS A 367 -6.86 1.09 7.09
N LYS A 368 -8.15 1.36 7.29
CA LYS A 368 -9.25 0.65 6.65
C LYS A 368 -10.28 1.65 6.15
N ALA A 369 -10.89 1.38 5.00
CA ALA A 369 -11.98 2.19 4.48
C ALA A 369 -13.20 2.05 5.41
N ALA A 370 -13.69 3.17 5.95
CA ALA A 370 -14.81 3.17 6.88
C ALA A 370 -15.65 4.44 6.74
N ALA A 371 -16.97 4.26 6.64
CA ALA A 371 -17.93 5.36 6.53
C ALA A 371 -17.87 6.33 7.72
N ILE A 372 -17.57 5.85 8.93
CA ILE A 372 -17.45 6.70 10.10
C ILE A 372 -16.33 7.74 9.96
N ASN A 373 -15.22 7.41 9.28
CA ASN A 373 -14.17 8.38 9.02
C ASN A 373 -14.65 9.44 8.02
N TRP A 374 -15.33 9.01 6.95
CA TRP A 374 -15.92 9.91 5.96
C TRP A 374 -16.91 10.91 6.58
N ILE A 375 -17.78 10.43 7.48
CA ILE A 375 -18.85 11.21 8.09
C ILE A 375 -18.35 12.11 9.23
N GLN A 376 -17.51 11.57 10.12
CA GLN A 376 -17.10 12.29 11.33
C GLN A 376 -15.75 13.01 11.20
N GLY A 377 -14.98 12.71 10.16
CA GLY A 377 -13.60 13.14 9.98
C GLY A 377 -12.61 12.39 10.87
N ARG A 378 -11.34 12.38 10.46
CA ARG A 378 -10.20 11.84 11.23
C ARG A 378 -8.87 12.42 10.74
N GLY A 379 -7.98 12.80 11.64
CA GLY A 379 -6.82 13.61 11.28
C GLY A 379 -7.27 15.05 10.99
N LYS A 380 -6.82 15.61 9.86
CA LYS A 380 -7.24 16.92 9.37
C LYS A 380 -8.41 16.76 8.40
N SER A 381 -9.46 17.56 8.55
CA SER A 381 -10.47 17.74 7.51
C SER A 381 -10.14 19.01 6.74
N VAL A 382 -9.93 18.90 5.44
CA VAL A 382 -9.41 19.98 4.59
C VAL A 382 -10.24 20.12 3.33
N ALA A 383 -10.43 21.35 2.87
CA ALA A 383 -11.01 21.66 1.58
C ALA A 383 -10.07 22.54 0.76
N ALA A 384 -10.16 22.44 -0.56
CA ALA A 384 -9.48 23.31 -1.51
C ALA A 384 -10.46 23.73 -2.61
N GLU A 385 -10.37 24.97 -3.08
CA GLU A 385 -11.19 25.49 -4.18
C GLU A 385 -10.42 26.42 -5.11
N CYS A 386 -10.77 26.39 -6.40
CA CYS A 386 -10.22 27.23 -7.45
C CYS A 386 -11.29 27.50 -8.51
N SER A 387 -11.29 28.70 -9.08
CA SER A 387 -12.16 29.06 -10.22
C SER A 387 -11.30 29.25 -11.47
N PHE A 388 -11.75 28.76 -12.61
CA PHE A 388 -11.04 28.82 -13.89
C PHE A 388 -11.93 29.44 -14.96
N SER A 389 -11.44 30.48 -15.63
CA SER A 389 -12.17 31.05 -16.76
C SER A 389 -12.33 30.06 -17.90
N ASP A 390 -13.42 30.14 -18.67
CA ASP A 390 -13.66 29.32 -19.86
C ASP A 390 -12.44 29.31 -20.82
N LYS A 391 -11.86 30.49 -21.09
CA LYS A 391 -10.66 30.64 -21.92
C LYS A 391 -9.47 29.82 -21.41
N LEU A 392 -9.29 29.77 -20.10
CA LEU A 392 -8.20 29.04 -19.48
C LEU A 392 -8.46 27.53 -19.54
N VAL A 393 -9.70 27.09 -19.33
CA VAL A 393 -10.11 25.70 -19.51
C VAL A 393 -9.86 25.25 -20.95
N SER A 394 -10.35 25.99 -21.95
CA SER A 394 -10.16 25.63 -23.35
C SER A 394 -8.70 25.68 -23.80
N SER A 395 -7.90 26.62 -23.30
CA SER A 395 -6.49 26.75 -23.72
C SER A 395 -5.56 25.69 -23.12
N ILE A 396 -5.78 25.29 -21.86
CA ILE A 396 -4.90 24.34 -21.16
C ILE A 396 -5.42 22.91 -21.26
N PHE A 397 -6.73 22.73 -21.06
CA PHE A 397 -7.35 21.42 -20.94
C PHE A 397 -8.05 20.96 -22.22
N ARG A 398 -8.12 21.81 -23.25
CA ARG A 398 -8.70 21.49 -24.56
C ARG A 398 -10.13 20.96 -24.48
N THR A 399 -10.89 21.45 -23.51
CA THR A 399 -12.29 21.09 -23.22
C THR A 399 -13.07 22.34 -22.83
N THR A 400 -14.37 22.20 -22.54
CA THR A 400 -15.21 23.28 -22.01
C THR A 400 -15.58 23.04 -20.54
N PRO A 401 -15.92 24.10 -19.77
CA PRO A 401 -16.48 23.96 -18.43
C PRO A 401 -17.68 23.03 -18.35
N ARG A 402 -18.57 23.10 -19.35
CA ARG A 402 -19.80 22.30 -19.40
C ARG A 402 -19.50 20.80 -19.56
N ASP A 403 -18.60 20.44 -20.46
CA ASP A 403 -18.21 19.04 -20.68
C ASP A 403 -17.56 18.44 -19.43
N LEU A 404 -16.77 19.24 -18.72
CA LEU A 404 -16.16 18.83 -17.45
C LEU A 404 -17.21 18.59 -16.35
N VAL A 405 -18.23 19.45 -16.25
CA VAL A 405 -19.33 19.24 -15.30
C VAL A 405 -20.13 17.98 -15.65
N GLU A 406 -20.43 17.76 -16.92
CA GLU A 406 -21.14 16.56 -17.37
C GLU A 406 -20.34 15.29 -17.06
N ALA A 407 -19.04 15.28 -17.37
CA ALA A 407 -18.15 14.18 -17.07
C ALA A 407 -17.98 13.95 -15.56
N ALA A 408 -17.85 15.03 -14.77
CA ALA A 408 -17.80 14.95 -13.31
C ALA A 408 -19.06 14.30 -12.75
N ASN A 409 -20.24 14.72 -13.23
CA ASN A 409 -21.49 14.13 -12.77
C ASN A 409 -21.61 12.65 -13.15
N ALA A 410 -21.29 12.29 -14.39
CA ALA A 410 -21.36 10.91 -14.85
C ALA A 410 -20.36 10.00 -14.12
N LYS A 411 -19.11 10.44 -13.96
CA LYS A 411 -18.03 9.62 -13.38
C LYS A 411 -18.03 9.68 -11.85
N LEU A 412 -17.92 10.88 -11.28
CA LEU A 412 -17.63 11.09 -9.86
C LEU A 412 -18.86 10.89 -8.98
N ASN A 413 -20.06 11.18 -9.50
CA ASN A 413 -21.31 10.98 -8.77
C ASN A 413 -21.97 9.67 -9.17
N VAL A 414 -22.44 9.56 -10.41
CA VAL A 414 -23.22 8.40 -10.87
C VAL A 414 -22.38 7.12 -10.86
N GLY A 415 -21.18 7.14 -11.45
CA GLY A 415 -20.27 6.00 -11.48
C GLY A 415 -19.88 5.52 -10.07
N SER A 416 -19.42 6.43 -9.22
CA SER A 416 -19.07 6.14 -7.82
C SER A 416 -20.25 5.60 -7.00
N SER A 417 -21.45 6.14 -7.21
CA SER A 417 -22.68 5.65 -6.58
C SER A 417 -23.03 4.23 -7.03
N ARG A 418 -22.95 3.96 -8.34
CA ARG A 418 -23.18 2.61 -8.90
C ARG A 418 -22.17 1.58 -8.39
N ALA A 419 -20.92 2.00 -8.19
CA ALA A 419 -19.86 1.15 -7.65
C ALA A 419 -19.93 1.00 -6.11
N GLY A 420 -20.80 1.73 -5.42
CA GLY A 420 -20.88 1.68 -3.95
C GLY A 420 -19.62 2.19 -3.25
N THR A 421 -18.90 3.13 -3.86
CA THR A 421 -17.63 3.64 -3.28
C THR A 421 -17.89 4.44 -2.00
N LEU A 422 -17.05 4.24 -0.98
CA LEU A 422 -17.08 5.02 0.26
C LEU A 422 -16.00 6.12 0.22
N GLY A 423 -16.42 7.38 0.19
CA GLY A 423 -15.51 8.53 0.12
C GLY A 423 -14.71 8.63 -1.20
N GLY A 424 -15.15 7.93 -2.25
CA GLY A 424 -14.43 7.78 -3.53
C GLY A 424 -14.97 8.66 -4.67
N GLN A 425 -15.59 9.80 -4.37
CA GLN A 425 -16.16 10.71 -5.38
C GLN A 425 -15.08 11.60 -6.02
N ASN A 426 -14.02 10.98 -6.53
CA ASN A 426 -12.85 11.63 -7.11
C ASN A 426 -12.28 10.80 -8.28
N CYS A 427 -11.34 11.35 -9.05
CA CYS A 427 -10.69 10.63 -10.15
C CYS A 427 -9.54 9.76 -9.65
N HIS A 428 -8.58 10.36 -8.94
CA HIS A 428 -7.32 9.72 -8.55
C HIS A 428 -6.64 10.39 -7.34
N ALA A 429 -7.41 10.87 -6.36
CA ALA A 429 -6.85 11.49 -5.16
C ALA A 429 -5.77 10.61 -4.48
N ALA A 430 -5.97 9.28 -4.50
CA ALA A 430 -5.01 8.31 -3.97
C ALA A 430 -3.61 8.38 -4.62
N ASN A 431 -3.51 8.63 -5.92
CA ASN A 431 -2.21 8.74 -6.61
C ASN A 431 -1.40 9.93 -6.07
N ILE A 432 -2.06 11.08 -5.92
CA ILE A 432 -1.43 12.31 -5.42
C ILE A 432 -1.04 12.16 -3.95
N VAL A 433 -1.96 11.66 -3.13
CA VAL A 433 -1.72 11.44 -1.70
C VAL A 433 -0.57 10.47 -1.50
N ALA A 434 -0.55 9.32 -2.19
CA ALA A 434 0.52 8.34 -2.07
C ALA A 434 1.88 8.92 -2.47
N ALA A 435 1.94 9.66 -3.59
CA ALA A 435 3.20 10.21 -4.07
C ALA A 435 3.79 11.26 -3.10
N ILE A 436 2.95 12.12 -2.53
CA ILE A 436 3.38 13.11 -1.53
C ILE A 436 3.70 12.42 -0.20
N PHE A 437 2.92 11.43 0.22
CA PHE A 437 3.15 10.68 1.47
C PHE A 437 4.52 10.01 1.48
N LEU A 438 4.88 9.33 0.39
CA LEU A 438 6.18 8.70 0.22
C LEU A 438 7.32 9.73 0.21
N ALA A 439 7.14 10.86 -0.49
CA ALA A 439 8.10 11.95 -0.54
C ALA A 439 8.34 12.62 0.83
N THR A 440 7.30 12.73 1.66
CA THR A 440 7.32 13.53 2.90
C THR A 440 7.34 12.68 4.18
N GLY A 441 7.56 11.36 4.06
CA GLY A 441 7.76 10.48 5.21
C GLY A 441 6.50 10.19 6.04
N GLN A 442 5.34 10.26 5.39
CA GLN A 442 4.05 9.91 6.00
C GLN A 442 3.85 8.39 6.00
N ASP A 443 2.82 7.92 6.70
CA ASP A 443 2.45 6.50 6.71
C ASP A 443 1.64 6.15 5.44
N ALA A 444 2.29 5.53 4.46
CA ALA A 444 1.65 5.18 3.19
C ALA A 444 0.44 4.23 3.33
N ALA A 445 0.33 3.46 4.41
CA ALA A 445 -0.86 2.64 4.64
C ALA A 445 -2.10 3.47 4.99
N GLN A 446 -1.92 4.72 5.43
CA GLN A 446 -3.00 5.66 5.68
C GLN A 446 -3.52 6.33 4.41
N VAL A 447 -2.95 6.04 3.22
CA VAL A 447 -3.55 6.44 1.92
C VAL A 447 -4.97 5.90 1.79
N VAL A 448 -5.27 4.73 2.35
CA VAL A 448 -6.61 4.10 2.32
C VAL A 448 -7.72 5.06 2.76
N SER A 449 -7.47 5.81 3.84
CA SER A 449 -8.41 6.78 4.40
C SER A 449 -8.07 8.20 3.98
N SER A 450 -6.78 8.55 3.90
CA SER A 450 -6.32 9.90 3.54
C SER A 450 -6.61 10.29 2.10
N SER A 451 -6.97 9.33 1.24
CA SER A 451 -7.40 9.58 -0.14
C SER A 451 -8.91 9.71 -0.32
N MET A 452 -9.69 9.59 0.77
CA MET A 452 -11.13 9.84 0.70
C MET A 452 -11.36 11.31 0.33
N CYS A 453 -11.95 11.53 -0.83
CA CYS A 453 -12.10 12.85 -1.43
C CYS A 453 -13.43 12.94 -2.18
N SER A 454 -14.11 14.07 -1.98
CA SER A 454 -15.20 14.52 -2.85
C SER A 454 -14.69 15.65 -3.71
N THR A 455 -14.69 15.45 -5.02
CA THR A 455 -14.37 16.45 -6.03
C THR A 455 -15.67 16.97 -6.63
N LYS A 456 -15.93 18.27 -6.48
CA LYS A 456 -17.10 18.95 -7.02
C LYS A 456 -16.67 19.88 -8.14
N ILE A 457 -17.41 19.84 -9.24
CA ILE A 457 -17.19 20.70 -10.41
C ILE A 457 -18.51 21.32 -10.82
N GLU A 458 -18.53 22.64 -10.93
CA GLU A 458 -19.72 23.44 -11.22
C GLU A 458 -19.38 24.55 -12.20
N VAL A 459 -20.38 25.05 -12.92
CA VAL A 459 -20.26 26.30 -13.67
C VAL A 459 -20.81 27.43 -12.78
N ASP A 460 -20.11 28.56 -12.72
CA ASP A 460 -20.66 29.77 -12.12
C ASP A 460 -21.74 30.34 -13.04
N ASP A 461 -22.98 30.39 -12.55
CA ASP A 461 -24.13 30.92 -13.28
C ASP A 461 -23.96 32.38 -13.74
N LYS A 462 -23.06 33.14 -13.10
CA LYS A 462 -22.82 34.55 -13.44
C LYS A 462 -21.91 34.72 -14.65
N ASP A 463 -20.75 34.06 -14.61
CA ASP A 463 -19.65 34.35 -15.53
C ASP A 463 -19.33 33.18 -16.47
N GLY A 464 -19.93 32.00 -16.26
CA GLY A 464 -19.65 30.79 -17.04
C GLY A 464 -18.34 30.09 -16.67
N ASP A 465 -17.66 30.59 -15.63
CA ASP A 465 -16.39 30.07 -15.15
C ASP A 465 -16.56 28.71 -14.46
N LEU A 466 -15.53 27.87 -14.55
CA LEU A 466 -15.51 26.57 -13.91
C LEU A 466 -15.06 26.70 -12.45
N LYS A 467 -15.91 26.32 -11.51
CA LYS A 467 -15.55 26.17 -10.09
C LYS A 467 -15.22 24.72 -9.80
N VAL A 468 -14.06 24.50 -9.20
CA VAL A 468 -13.61 23.17 -8.78
C VAL A 468 -13.30 23.22 -7.29
N SER A 469 -13.80 22.25 -6.54
CA SER A 469 -13.39 22.04 -5.15
C SER A 469 -13.12 20.58 -4.85
N CYS A 470 -12.19 20.34 -3.94
CA CYS A 470 -11.90 19.04 -3.36
C CYS A 470 -12.06 19.13 -1.85
N THR A 471 -12.80 18.19 -1.26
CA THR A 471 -12.96 18.08 0.19
C THR A 471 -12.49 16.71 0.65
N MET A 472 -11.53 16.72 1.58
CA MET A 472 -10.89 15.54 2.13
C MET A 472 -11.10 15.55 3.65
N PRO A 473 -12.16 14.89 4.16
CA PRO A 473 -12.50 14.90 5.59
C PRO A 473 -11.56 14.05 6.44
N VAL A 474 -10.70 13.27 5.80
CA VAL A 474 -9.77 12.37 6.46
C VAL A 474 -8.41 12.61 5.84
N MET A 475 -7.52 13.27 6.56
CA MET A 475 -6.13 13.50 6.13
C MET A 475 -5.21 13.26 7.32
N GLU A 476 -4.55 12.11 7.33
CA GLU A 476 -3.76 11.65 8.46
C GLU A 476 -2.29 11.97 8.24
N VAL A 477 -1.92 13.22 8.51
CA VAL A 477 -0.58 13.74 8.24
C VAL A 477 0.07 14.33 9.48
N GLY A 478 1.39 14.32 9.49
CA GLY A 478 2.22 14.96 10.49
C GLY A 478 3.55 15.41 9.91
N THR A 479 4.19 16.36 10.57
CA THR A 479 5.50 16.90 10.21
C THR A 479 6.55 16.61 11.28
N VAL A 480 6.16 15.82 12.29
CA VAL A 480 7.01 15.31 13.39
C VAL A 480 6.74 13.83 13.62
N GLY A 481 7.83 13.05 13.78
CA GLY A 481 7.80 11.63 14.10
C GLY A 481 7.57 10.71 12.88
N GLY A 482 7.70 9.40 13.09
CA GLY A 482 7.63 8.43 12.00
C GLY A 482 8.72 8.66 10.96
N GLY A 483 8.40 8.53 9.67
CA GLY A 483 9.34 8.71 8.57
C GLY A 483 9.80 10.16 8.35
N THR A 484 9.13 11.15 8.95
CA THR A 484 9.47 12.58 8.79
C THR A 484 10.82 12.94 9.40
N ILE A 485 11.38 12.09 10.27
CA ILE A 485 12.69 12.31 10.88
C ILE A 485 13.83 12.04 9.89
N LEU A 486 13.58 11.26 8.84
CA LEU A 486 14.61 10.86 7.88
C LEU A 486 15.02 12.05 7.02
N GLY A 487 16.33 12.21 6.79
CA GLY A 487 16.92 13.36 6.09
C GLY A 487 16.22 13.72 4.76
N PRO A 488 16.09 12.79 3.80
CA PRO A 488 15.47 13.07 2.51
C PRO A 488 14.01 13.53 2.61
N GLN A 489 13.21 12.87 3.45
CA GLN A 489 11.80 13.21 3.67
C GLN A 489 11.65 14.57 4.35
N ARG A 490 12.54 14.88 5.29
CA ARG A 490 12.61 16.17 5.97
C ARG A 490 12.91 17.30 5.01
N ASP A 491 13.80 17.10 4.05
CA ASP A 491 14.09 18.12 3.02
C ASP A 491 12.87 18.38 2.11
N CYS A 492 12.09 17.33 1.80
CA CYS A 492 10.81 17.49 1.09
C CYS A 492 9.79 18.31 1.90
N LEU A 493 9.72 18.12 3.24
CA LEU A 493 8.88 18.95 4.10
C LEU A 493 9.35 20.41 4.15
N LYS A 494 10.67 20.66 4.10
CA LYS A 494 11.21 22.04 4.00
C LYS A 494 10.82 22.72 2.69
N MET A 495 10.83 21.99 1.56
CA MET A 495 10.34 22.52 0.28
C MET A 495 8.89 23.01 0.34
N LEU A 496 8.09 22.41 1.23
CA LEU A 496 6.68 22.77 1.47
C LEU A 496 6.51 23.82 2.58
N GLU A 497 7.60 24.28 3.19
CA GLU A 497 7.63 25.19 4.35
C GLU A 497 6.82 24.67 5.55
N CYS A 498 6.89 23.36 5.83
CA CYS A 498 6.16 22.74 6.94
C CYS A 498 6.98 21.70 7.72
N GLU A 499 8.30 21.78 7.70
CA GLU A 499 9.15 20.85 8.45
C GLU A 499 9.02 21.04 9.97
N GLY A 500 9.00 19.92 10.71
CA GLY A 500 9.12 19.93 12.16
C GLY A 500 7.90 20.48 12.89
N PRO A 501 8.01 20.66 14.22
CA PRO A 501 6.96 21.24 15.04
C PRO A 501 6.85 22.75 14.81
N ASN A 502 5.63 23.29 14.90
CA ASN A 502 5.43 24.72 14.95
C ASN A 502 5.37 25.19 16.41
N GLU A 503 6.36 25.99 16.83
CA GLU A 503 6.51 26.39 18.24
C GLU A 503 5.43 27.37 18.71
N THR A 504 5.00 28.28 17.82
CA THR A 504 4.04 29.36 18.17
C THR A 504 2.60 28.92 17.99
N SER A 505 2.34 28.01 17.04
CA SER A 505 1.02 27.49 16.73
C SER A 505 1.06 25.98 16.51
N PRO A 506 1.10 25.16 17.58
CA PRO A 506 1.19 23.71 17.46
C PRO A 506 0.10 23.13 16.57
N GLY A 507 0.51 22.37 15.55
CA GLY A 507 -0.37 21.80 14.52
C GLY A 507 -0.44 22.59 13.22
N ALA A 508 0.10 23.81 13.16
CA ALA A 508 0.07 24.64 11.96
C ALA A 508 0.90 24.07 10.80
N ASN A 509 2.03 23.40 11.07
CA ASN A 509 2.84 22.78 10.02
C ASN A 509 2.12 21.54 9.46
N ALA A 510 1.53 20.70 10.32
CA ALA A 510 0.71 19.58 9.87
C ALA A 510 -0.54 20.04 9.10
N ALA A 511 -1.19 21.14 9.52
CA ALA A 511 -2.30 21.73 8.79
C ALA A 511 -1.87 22.24 7.40
N ARG A 512 -0.72 22.92 7.32
CA ARG A 512 -0.14 23.37 6.05
C ARG A 512 0.14 22.20 5.10
N LEU A 513 0.69 21.10 5.60
CA LEU A 513 0.90 19.90 4.78
C LEU A 513 -0.43 19.36 4.23
N ALA A 514 -1.49 19.30 5.05
CA ALA A 514 -2.82 18.87 4.61
C ALA A 514 -3.40 19.81 3.52
N GLU A 515 -3.24 21.13 3.67
CA GLU A 515 -3.66 22.12 2.67
C GLU A 515 -2.93 21.95 1.34
N VAL A 516 -1.60 21.78 1.37
CA VAL A 516 -0.78 21.54 0.17
C VAL A 516 -1.22 20.26 -0.53
N ILE A 517 -1.43 19.17 0.21
CA ILE A 517 -1.89 17.90 -0.37
C ILE A 517 -3.26 18.07 -1.02
N CYS A 518 -4.22 18.72 -0.35
CA CYS A 518 -5.55 18.94 -0.91
C CYS A 518 -5.51 19.83 -2.17
N GLY A 519 -4.68 20.87 -2.19
CA GLY A 519 -4.47 21.70 -3.37
C GLY A 519 -3.80 20.94 -4.53
N ALA A 520 -2.85 20.06 -4.23
CA ALA A 520 -2.22 19.18 -5.23
C ALA A 520 -3.20 18.12 -5.76
N VAL A 521 -4.08 17.59 -4.90
CA VAL A 521 -5.19 16.71 -5.31
C VAL A 521 -6.09 17.45 -6.29
N LEU A 522 -6.53 18.67 -5.98
CA LEU A 522 -7.33 19.49 -6.91
C LEU A 522 -6.63 19.67 -8.26
N ALA A 523 -5.33 19.95 -8.26
CA ALA A 523 -4.52 20.06 -9.48
C ALA A 523 -4.52 18.75 -10.30
N GLY A 524 -4.31 17.62 -9.63
CA GLY A 524 -4.36 16.31 -10.27
C GLY A 524 -5.75 15.99 -10.82
N GLU A 525 -6.81 16.25 -10.04
CA GLU A 525 -8.19 15.94 -10.38
C GLU A 525 -8.64 16.65 -11.65
N ILE A 526 -8.46 17.99 -11.72
CA ILE A 526 -8.88 18.76 -12.90
C ILE A 526 -8.10 18.35 -14.14
N SER A 527 -6.80 18.07 -14.01
CA SER A 527 -5.99 17.63 -15.13
C SER A 527 -6.42 16.24 -15.62
N LEU A 528 -6.63 15.27 -14.73
CA LEU A 528 -7.04 13.93 -15.15
C LEU A 528 -8.45 13.93 -15.74
N LEU A 529 -9.41 14.63 -15.13
CA LEU A 529 -10.76 14.68 -15.66
C LEU A 529 -10.80 15.31 -17.06
N ALA A 530 -10.06 16.39 -17.29
CA ALA A 530 -9.90 16.96 -18.64
C ALA A 530 -9.28 15.99 -19.65
N SER A 531 -8.32 15.17 -19.22
CA SER A 531 -7.71 14.15 -20.07
C SER A 531 -8.70 13.06 -20.46
N LEU A 532 -9.72 12.82 -19.63
CA LEU A 532 -10.75 11.79 -19.84
C LEU A 532 -11.88 12.29 -20.75
N THR A 533 -12.08 13.62 -20.83
CA THR A 533 -13.05 14.24 -21.74
C THR A 533 -12.44 14.57 -23.11
N THR A 534 -11.17 14.22 -23.32
CA THR A 534 -10.41 14.44 -24.54
C THR A 534 -9.69 13.15 -24.94
N ASP A 535 -9.19 13.04 -26.17
CA ASP A 535 -8.45 11.85 -26.61
C ASP A 535 -6.99 11.80 -26.07
N GLU A 536 -6.63 12.63 -25.07
CA GLU A 536 -5.24 12.82 -24.62
C GLU A 536 -4.73 11.75 -23.64
N LEU A 537 -5.60 11.01 -22.95
CA LEU A 537 -5.17 10.08 -21.89
C LEU A 537 -4.29 8.95 -22.42
N VAL A 538 -4.74 8.24 -23.45
CA VAL A 538 -4.05 7.07 -24.01
C VAL A 538 -2.71 7.50 -24.61
N ASP A 539 -2.68 8.61 -25.34
CA ASP A 539 -1.47 9.17 -25.94
C ASP A 539 -0.42 9.54 -24.90
N SER A 540 -0.85 10.13 -23.78
CA SER A 540 0.03 10.54 -22.69
C SER A 540 0.64 9.35 -21.96
N HIS A 541 -0.17 8.34 -21.64
CA HIS A 541 0.31 7.08 -21.04
C HIS A 541 1.26 6.33 -21.99
N MET A 542 0.99 6.32 -23.29
CA MET A 542 1.87 5.67 -24.27
C MET A 542 3.22 6.36 -24.44
N LYS A 543 3.26 7.69 -24.33
CA LYS A 543 4.52 8.46 -24.43
C LYS A 543 5.37 8.39 -23.16
N LEU A 544 4.74 8.33 -21.97
CA LEU A 544 5.43 8.57 -20.69
C LEU A 544 5.44 7.38 -19.73
N ASN A 545 4.55 6.40 -19.88
CA ASN A 545 4.36 5.30 -18.93
C ASN A 545 4.68 3.91 -19.53
N ARG A 546 5.12 3.84 -20.79
CA ARG A 546 5.61 2.59 -21.39
C ARG A 546 7.11 2.66 -21.62
N SER A 547 7.85 1.73 -21.04
CA SER A 547 9.30 1.62 -21.25
C SER A 547 9.57 1.34 -22.72
N ARG A 548 10.45 2.14 -23.34
CA ARG A 548 11.08 1.79 -24.63
C ARG A 548 12.16 0.71 -24.47
N MET A 549 12.48 0.35 -23.24
CA MET A 549 13.44 -0.70 -22.91
C MET A 549 12.73 -2.06 -22.91
N ASN A 550 13.17 -2.97 -23.78
CA ASN A 550 12.76 -4.38 -23.75
C ASN A 550 13.39 -5.04 -22.52
N LEU A 551 12.61 -5.12 -21.43
CA LEU A 551 13.05 -5.76 -20.18
C LEU A 551 13.03 -7.29 -20.25
N TYR A 552 12.40 -7.85 -21.28
CA TYR A 552 12.32 -9.29 -21.52
C TYR A 552 12.63 -9.56 -22.99
N SER A 553 13.62 -10.42 -23.26
CA SER A 553 13.86 -10.98 -24.58
C SER A 553 12.64 -11.83 -24.96
N SER A 554 11.85 -11.37 -25.94
CA SER A 554 10.71 -12.12 -26.45
C SER A 554 11.21 -13.39 -27.17
N PRO A 555 10.74 -14.59 -26.80
CA PRO A 555 11.02 -15.80 -27.57
C PRO A 555 10.11 -15.82 -28.81
N SER A 556 10.40 -14.98 -29.80
CA SER A 556 9.66 -14.93 -31.07
C SER A 556 10.51 -14.39 -32.21
N SER A 557 11.68 -14.98 -32.40
CA SER A 557 12.37 -15.02 -33.71
C SER A 557 12.77 -16.46 -34.02
N LEU A 558 11.86 -17.41 -33.77
CA LEU A 558 11.93 -18.70 -34.44
C LEU A 558 11.34 -18.48 -35.83
N MET A 559 12.23 -18.41 -36.81
CA MET A 559 11.89 -18.42 -38.23
C MET A 559 10.94 -19.59 -38.51
N VAL A 560 9.73 -19.27 -38.96
CA VAL A 560 8.84 -20.26 -39.56
C VAL A 560 9.49 -20.72 -40.87
N PRO A 561 9.74 -22.03 -41.07
CA PRO A 561 10.26 -22.53 -42.31
C PRO A 561 9.27 -22.24 -43.44
N ASN A 562 9.77 -21.60 -44.49
CA ASN A 562 9.03 -21.21 -45.68
C ASN A 562 8.59 -22.46 -46.45
N THR A 563 7.35 -22.92 -46.28
CA THR A 563 6.73 -23.92 -47.17
C THR A 563 6.10 -23.23 -48.37
N GLN A 564 6.82 -23.27 -49.49
CA GLN A 564 6.27 -22.97 -50.81
C GLN A 564 5.17 -23.98 -51.14
N SER A 565 3.94 -23.50 -51.34
CA SER A 565 2.92 -24.21 -52.12
C SER A 565 2.56 -23.41 -53.37
N LYS A 566 2.73 -24.07 -54.51
CA LYS A 566 2.56 -23.58 -55.87
C LYS A 566 1.11 -23.20 -56.21
N ASP A 567 0.97 -22.17 -57.05
CA ASP A 567 0.07 -22.07 -58.21
C ASP A 567 -1.47 -22.16 -58.03
N GLN A 568 -2.19 -21.05 -58.25
CA GLN A 568 -2.84 -20.69 -59.53
C GLN A 568 -3.93 -19.59 -59.42
N ARG A 569 -3.78 -18.53 -60.25
CA ARG A 569 -4.77 -17.74 -61.04
C ARG A 569 -5.92 -17.04 -60.28
N ASN A 570 -6.34 -15.79 -60.52
CA ASN A 570 -6.11 -14.65 -61.44
C ASN A 570 -7.12 -13.55 -60.94
N PRO A 571 -7.29 -12.35 -61.57
CA PRO A 571 -6.38 -11.28 -62.00
C PRO A 571 -6.79 -9.90 -61.36
N PRO A 572 -6.17 -8.76 -61.73
CA PRO A 572 -6.12 -7.54 -60.88
C PRO A 572 -6.97 -6.33 -61.37
N ILE A 573 -6.76 -5.16 -60.72
CA ILE A 573 -6.81 -3.75 -61.24
C ILE A 573 -8.08 -2.93 -60.82
N PRO A 574 -8.10 -1.57 -60.67
CA PRO A 574 -7.09 -0.54 -60.33
C PRO A 574 -7.52 0.52 -59.26
N THR A 575 -6.52 1.34 -58.95
CA THR A 575 -6.39 2.65 -58.28
C THR A 575 -7.33 3.83 -58.65
N SER A 576 -7.61 4.63 -57.61
CA SER A 576 -7.60 6.12 -57.52
C SER A 576 -8.90 6.95 -57.73
N PRO A 577 -8.98 8.17 -57.14
CA PRO A 577 -10.20 8.84 -56.70
C PRO A 577 -10.63 10.04 -57.58
N ASN A 578 -11.92 10.38 -57.58
CA ASN A 578 -12.37 11.77 -57.61
C ASN A 578 -13.88 11.92 -57.38
N GLN A 579 -14.20 12.88 -56.50
CA GLN A 579 -15.36 13.79 -56.45
C GLN A 579 -16.66 13.40 -57.16
N ILE A 580 -17.79 13.44 -56.43
CA ILE A 580 -18.94 14.31 -56.73
C ILE A 580 -19.77 14.50 -55.45
N ARG A 581 -20.08 15.76 -55.21
CA ARG A 581 -20.88 16.35 -54.12
C ARG A 581 -22.34 16.37 -54.59
N GLN A 582 -23.31 15.85 -53.82
CA GLN A 582 -24.67 16.42 -53.80
C GLN A 582 -25.56 15.92 -52.64
N LYS A 583 -26.40 16.87 -52.19
CA LYS A 583 -27.29 16.91 -51.02
C LYS A 583 -28.56 16.07 -51.15
N ARG A 584 -29.17 15.80 -49.97
CA ARG A 584 -30.60 15.60 -49.60
C ARG A 584 -30.82 14.22 -48.97
N ASN A 585 -31.69 13.99 -48.00
CA ASN A 585 -32.48 14.80 -47.07
C ASN A 585 -32.85 13.85 -45.92
N SER A 586 -33.25 14.45 -44.81
CA SER A 586 -34.01 13.87 -43.69
C SER A 586 -34.81 12.59 -43.97
N GLU A 587 -34.63 11.57 -43.13
CA GLU A 587 -35.75 10.79 -42.58
C GLU A 587 -35.33 10.00 -41.33
N SER A 588 -36.27 9.95 -40.40
CA SER A 588 -36.21 9.35 -39.07
C SER A 588 -36.12 7.83 -39.12
N MET A 589 -35.23 7.22 -38.33
CA MET A 589 -35.43 5.89 -37.75
C MET A 589 -34.57 5.70 -36.48
N ARG A 590 -35.22 5.61 -35.32
CA ARG A 590 -34.92 4.61 -34.27
C ARG A 590 -35.97 3.49 -34.48
N PRO A 591 -35.69 2.18 -34.27
CA PRO A 591 -35.11 1.66 -33.03
C PRO A 591 -34.15 0.46 -33.19
N GLY A 592 -33.45 0.08 -32.12
CA GLY A 592 -32.73 -1.21 -32.10
C GLY A 592 -31.71 -1.35 -30.97
N CYS A 593 -32.20 -1.63 -29.75
CA CYS A 593 -31.40 -2.34 -28.76
C CYS A 593 -31.06 -3.74 -29.28
N ALA A 594 -29.79 -4.14 -29.26
CA ALA A 594 -29.36 -5.52 -28.97
C ALA A 594 -27.83 -5.59 -28.80
N ASN A 595 -27.42 -6.02 -27.61
CA ASN A 595 -26.32 -6.93 -27.28
C ASN A 595 -24.90 -6.62 -27.81
N ILE A 596 -23.94 -6.48 -26.90
CA ILE A 596 -22.97 -7.54 -26.53
C ILE A 596 -22.03 -7.02 -25.42
N LEU A 597 -22.08 -7.74 -24.29
CA LEU A 597 -21.11 -7.93 -23.18
C LEU A 597 -20.47 -6.73 -22.48
#